data_AF-A0A9D0L899-F1
#
_entry.id   AF-A0A9D0L899-F1
#
_cell.length_a   1.000
_cell.length_b   1.000
_cell.length_c   1.000
_cell.angle_alpha   90.00
_cell.angle_beta   90.00
_cell.angle_gamma   90.00
#
_symmetry.space_group_name_H-M   'P 1'
#
loop_
_entity.id
_entity.type
_entity.pdbx_description
1 polymer ?
#
loop_
_entity_poly.entity_id
_entity_poly.type
_entity_poly.pdbx_seq_one_letter_code
_entity_poly.pdbx_strand_id
1 'polypeptide(L)'
;STEKKIKMIVELYFSMAKERPEMIEYFLRVYLSYRDVFKDGCEGMLCVSGFVTEIMIFFDNGVECGELRDQDFFSAFGLFMGYLGGMVFLKGEEILPNELEAYIDDISYNIYNALKR
;
A
#
# COMPACT_ATOMS: atom_id res chain seq x y z
N SER A 1 12.17 9.87 -9.35
CA SER A 1 11.49 10.52 -8.22
C SER A 1 10.61 9.51 -7.53
N THR A 2 10.45 9.70 -6.23
CA THR A 2 9.54 9.00 -5.33
C THR A 2 8.10 9.07 -5.83
N GLU A 3 7.65 10.20 -6.37
CA GLU A 3 6.34 10.35 -6.99
C GLU A 3 6.06 9.29 -8.08
N LYS A 4 7.01 9.03 -8.98
CA LYS A 4 6.87 7.99 -10.01
C LYS A 4 6.81 6.58 -9.41
N LYS A 5 7.61 6.33 -8.37
CA LYS A 5 7.60 5.03 -7.68
C LYS A 5 6.27 4.79 -6.97
N ILE A 6 5.68 5.82 -6.35
CA ILE A 6 4.34 5.75 -5.75
C ILE A 6 3.33 5.33 -6.80
N LYS A 7 3.34 6.00 -7.97
CA LYS A 7 2.43 5.63 -9.07
C LYS A 7 2.59 4.17 -9.52
N MET A 8 3.82 3.70 -9.68
CA MET A 8 4.09 2.30 -10.03
C MET A 8 3.59 1.31 -8.97
N ILE A 9 3.72 1.66 -7.69
CA ILE A 9 3.21 0.81 -6.59
C ILE A 9 1.68 0.78 -6.60
N VAL A 10 1.02 1.92 -6.83
CA VAL A 10 -0.45 2.00 -6.94
C VAL A 10 -0.95 1.15 -8.11
N GLU A 11 -0.32 1.29 -9.29
CA GLU A 11 -0.60 0.49 -10.49
C GLU A 11 -0.46 -1.01 -10.23
N LEU A 12 0.67 -1.42 -9.65
CA LEU A 12 0.94 -2.81 -9.32
C LEU A 12 -0.10 -3.37 -8.34
N TYR A 13 -0.41 -2.62 -7.29
CA TYR A 13 -1.38 -3.06 -6.28
C TYR A 13 -2.77 -3.23 -6.87
N PHE A 14 -3.24 -2.31 -7.71
CA PHE A 14 -4.54 -2.42 -8.38
C PHE A 14 -4.59 -3.55 -9.41
N SER A 15 -3.51 -3.79 -10.15
CA SER A 15 -3.41 -4.96 -11.04
C SER A 15 -3.53 -6.26 -10.24
N MET A 16 -2.82 -6.36 -9.11
CA MET A 16 -2.90 -7.53 -8.23
C MET A 16 -4.29 -7.71 -7.63
N ALA A 17 -4.97 -6.64 -7.24
CA ALA A 17 -6.33 -6.70 -6.72
C ALA A 17 -7.33 -7.26 -7.74
N LYS A 18 -7.11 -7.00 -9.03
CA LYS A 18 -7.94 -7.49 -10.13
C LYS A 18 -7.63 -8.94 -10.48
N GLU A 19 -6.35 -9.30 -10.52
CA GLU A 19 -5.91 -10.64 -10.92
C GLU A 19 -6.04 -11.68 -9.79
N ARG A 20 -5.90 -11.24 -8.55
CA ARG A 20 -5.83 -12.08 -7.34
C ARG A 20 -6.57 -11.43 -6.15
N PRO A 21 -7.89 -11.19 -6.27
CA PRO A 21 -8.67 -10.54 -5.21
C PRO A 21 -8.57 -11.25 -3.86
N GLU A 22 -8.42 -12.58 -3.86
CA GLU A 22 -8.25 -13.41 -2.66
C GLU A 22 -6.99 -13.03 -1.85
N MET A 23 -5.93 -12.58 -2.51
CA MET A 23 -4.71 -12.17 -1.83
C MET A 23 -4.85 -10.80 -1.15
N ILE A 24 -5.66 -9.90 -1.73
CA ILE A 24 -5.92 -8.59 -1.13
C ILE A 24 -6.85 -8.72 0.07
N GLU A 25 -7.91 -9.53 -0.03
CA GLU A 25 -8.78 -9.81 1.11
C GLU A 25 -7.99 -10.44 2.26
N TYR A 26 -7.11 -11.40 1.95
CA TYR A 26 -6.20 -11.99 2.93
C TYR A 26 -5.26 -10.95 3.54
N PHE A 27 -4.61 -10.10 2.73
CA PHE A 27 -3.71 -9.05 3.21
C PHE A 27 -4.43 -8.07 4.13
N LEU A 28 -5.60 -7.55 3.74
CA LEU A 28 -6.39 -6.63 4.56
C LEU A 28 -6.87 -7.28 5.85
N ARG A 29 -7.32 -8.54 5.79
CA ARG A 29 -7.75 -9.28 6.97
C ARG A 29 -6.57 -9.54 7.91
N VAL A 30 -5.41 -9.95 7.41
CA VAL A 30 -4.21 -10.20 8.23
C VAL A 30 -3.63 -8.90 8.80
N TYR A 31 -3.61 -7.82 8.01
CA TYR A 31 -3.22 -6.47 8.43
C TYR A 31 -4.11 -5.93 9.55
N LEU A 32 -5.44 -5.98 9.37
CA LEU A 32 -6.39 -5.46 10.35
C LEU A 32 -6.56 -6.37 11.59
N SER A 33 -6.31 -7.67 11.45
CA SER A 33 -6.48 -8.62 12.55
C SER A 33 -5.35 -8.57 13.57
N TYR A 34 -4.19 -7.95 13.26
CA TYR A 34 -3.04 -7.74 14.17
C TYR A 34 -2.48 -8.98 14.89
N ARG A 35 -3.04 -10.19 14.66
CA ARG A 35 -2.93 -11.29 15.62
C ARG A 35 -1.63 -12.10 15.52
N ASP A 36 -1.11 -12.31 14.30
CA ASP A 36 -0.03 -13.28 14.09
C ASP A 36 1.16 -12.74 13.27
N VAL A 37 1.09 -11.50 12.76
CA VAL A 37 2.16 -10.91 11.92
C VAL A 37 3.44 -10.61 12.71
N PHE A 38 3.31 -10.38 14.02
CA PHE A 38 4.42 -9.97 14.91
C PHE A 38 4.63 -10.93 16.07
N LYS A 39 3.91 -12.06 16.11
CA LYS A 39 4.05 -13.09 17.14
C LYS A 39 4.45 -14.41 16.47
N ASP A 40 5.72 -14.77 16.64
CA ASP A 40 6.30 -16.09 16.39
C ASP A 40 6.21 -16.62 14.94
N GLY A 41 7.22 -16.27 14.13
CA GLY A 41 7.66 -17.08 12.99
C GLY A 41 6.74 -17.09 11.76
N CYS A 42 7.07 -16.25 10.77
CA CYS A 42 6.40 -16.08 9.48
C CYS A 42 6.44 -17.29 8.52
N GLU A 43 6.19 -18.52 8.97
CA GLU A 43 6.26 -19.71 8.08
C GLU A 43 5.11 -19.78 7.07
N GLY A 44 3.96 -19.16 7.34
CA GLY A 44 2.85 -18.99 6.38
C GLY A 44 2.84 -17.65 5.63
N MET A 45 3.81 -16.76 5.91
CA MET A 45 3.72 -15.31 5.65
C MET A 45 4.82 -14.75 4.73
N LEU A 46 5.61 -15.62 4.10
CA LEU A 46 6.81 -15.27 3.31
C LEU A 46 6.58 -14.19 2.23
N CYS A 47 5.40 -14.12 1.61
CA CYS A 47 5.09 -13.08 0.61
C CYS A 47 4.84 -11.69 1.21
N VAL A 48 4.28 -11.61 2.42
CA VAL A 48 3.89 -10.32 3.02
C VAL A 48 5.09 -9.63 3.67
N SER A 49 5.98 -10.39 4.32
CA SER A 49 7.19 -9.83 4.93
C SER A 49 8.13 -9.19 3.90
N GLY A 50 8.24 -9.79 2.70
CA GLY A 50 9.00 -9.20 1.59
C GLY A 50 8.41 -7.88 1.13
N PHE A 51 7.09 -7.83 0.92
CA PHE A 51 6.41 -6.59 0.53
C PHE A 51 6.58 -5.48 1.57
N VAL A 52 6.37 -5.77 2.86
CA VAL A 52 6.54 -4.78 3.94
C VAL A 52 7.98 -4.25 3.99
N THR A 53 8.97 -5.13 3.81
CA THR A 53 10.40 -4.75 3.78
C THR A 53 10.69 -3.81 2.61
N GLU A 54 10.17 -4.10 1.42
CA GLU A 54 10.34 -3.23 0.25
C GLU A 54 9.67 -1.86 0.44
N ILE A 55 8.50 -1.80 1.09
CA ILE A 55 7.85 -0.51 1.41
C ILE A 55 8.65 0.27 2.47
N MET A 56 9.23 -0.41 3.46
CA MET A 56 10.13 0.22 4.44
C MET A 56 11.35 0.83 3.77
N ILE A 57 12.04 0.05 2.93
CA ILE A 57 13.18 0.52 2.13
C ILE A 57 12.77 1.69 1.22
N PHE A 58 11.57 1.64 0.62
CA PHE A 58 11.05 2.72 -0.21
C PHE A 58 10.90 4.03 0.57
N PHE A 59 10.32 3.99 1.78
CA PHE A 59 10.18 5.17 2.62
C PHE A 59 11.54 5.71 3.09
N ASP A 60 12.43 4.84 3.57
CA ASP A 60 13.77 5.23 4.04
C ASP A 60 14.55 5.95 2.94
N ASN A 61 14.59 5.39 1.73
CA ASN A 61 15.23 6.03 0.58
C ASN A 61 14.61 7.40 0.25
N GLY A 62 13.29 7.53 0.36
CA GLY A 62 12.58 8.78 0.11
C GLY A 62 12.93 9.87 1.13
N VAL A 63 13.14 9.49 2.38
CA VAL A 63 13.60 10.40 3.45
C VAL A 63 15.07 10.78 3.23
N GLU A 64 15.93 9.81 2.94
CA GLU A 64 17.37 10.05 2.70
C GLU A 64 17.63 11.01 1.54
N CYS A 65 16.86 10.92 0.45
CA CYS A 65 16.98 11.85 -0.68
C CYS A 65 16.23 13.18 -0.48
N GLY A 66 15.55 13.37 0.66
CA GLY A 66 14.82 14.58 1.00
C GLY A 66 13.51 14.78 0.25
N GLU A 67 13.01 13.76 -0.46
CA GLU A 67 11.72 13.82 -1.17
C GLU A 67 10.52 13.54 -0.24
N LEU A 68 10.70 12.74 0.80
CA LEU A 68 9.68 12.42 1.81
C LEU A 68 10.02 13.02 3.17
N ARG A 69 8.98 13.27 3.98
CA ARG A 69 9.13 13.67 5.38
C ARG A 69 9.57 12.47 6.24
N ASP A 70 10.47 12.74 7.18
CA ASP A 70 10.87 11.79 8.22
C ASP A 70 9.73 11.65 9.24
N GLN A 71 9.09 10.48 9.26
CA GLN A 71 7.89 10.21 10.06
C GLN A 71 7.86 8.74 10.48
N ASP A 72 7.02 8.44 11.48
CA ASP A 72 6.79 7.06 11.90
C ASP A 72 6.35 6.17 10.72
N PHE A 73 7.02 5.01 10.59
CA PHE A 73 6.77 4.05 9.52
C PHE A 73 5.31 3.60 9.52
N PHE A 74 4.73 3.29 10.67
CA PHE A 74 3.34 2.81 10.73
C PHE A 74 2.34 3.89 10.31
N SER A 75 2.62 5.15 10.64
CA SER A 75 1.84 6.29 10.14
C SER A 75 1.92 6.42 8.61
N ALA A 76 3.11 6.34 8.02
CA ALA A 76 3.29 6.44 6.57
C ALA A 76 2.67 5.24 5.83
N PHE A 77 2.96 4.04 6.34
CA PHE A 77 2.46 2.78 5.83
C PHE A 77 0.93 2.70 5.94
N GLY A 78 0.36 3.11 7.07
CA GLY A 78 -1.09 3.13 7.29
C GLY A 78 -1.82 4.09 6.35
N LEU A 79 -1.24 5.27 6.07
CA LEU A 79 -1.77 6.18 5.05
C LEU A 79 -1.76 5.52 3.67
N PHE A 80 -0.62 4.95 3.30
CA PHE A 80 -0.39 4.34 1.99
C PHE A 80 -1.33 3.14 1.75
N MET A 81 -1.28 2.15 2.64
CA MET A 81 -2.08 0.93 2.53
C MET A 81 -3.54 1.14 2.85
N GLY A 82 -3.87 2.07 3.76
CA GLY A 82 -5.26 2.40 4.08
C GLY A 82 -6.01 2.97 2.88
N TYR A 83 -5.36 3.85 2.12
CA TYR A 83 -5.96 4.40 0.90
C TYR A 83 -6.14 3.31 -0.16
N LEU A 84 -5.09 2.54 -0.45
CA LEU A 84 -5.16 1.45 -1.43
C LEU A 84 -6.21 0.40 -1.07
N GLY A 85 -6.21 -0.04 0.18
CA GLY A 85 -7.18 -0.99 0.71
C GLY A 85 -8.61 -0.48 0.63
N GLY A 86 -8.84 0.78 1.00
CA GLY A 86 -10.16 1.42 0.91
C GLY A 86 -10.69 1.45 -0.52
N MET A 87 -9.84 1.77 -1.50
CA MET A 87 -10.26 1.81 -2.91
C MET A 87 -10.62 0.43 -3.46
N VAL A 88 -9.82 -0.59 -3.16
CA VAL A 88 -10.14 -1.97 -3.56
C VAL A 88 -11.41 -2.45 -2.88
N PHE A 89 -11.60 -2.14 -1.60
CA PHE A 89 -12.82 -2.47 -0.86
C PHE A 89 -14.05 -1.83 -1.52
N LEU A 90 -14.03 -0.51 -1.78
CA LEU A 90 -15.13 0.19 -2.44
C LEU A 90 -15.41 -0.35 -3.84
N LYS A 91 -14.38 -0.81 -4.57
CA LYS A 91 -14.57 -1.48 -5.87
C LYS A 91 -15.26 -2.84 -5.71
N GLY A 92 -14.85 -3.64 -4.73
CA GLY A 92 -15.44 -4.95 -4.44
C GLY A 92 -16.91 -4.87 -4.02
N GLU A 93 -17.30 -3.79 -3.35
CA GLU A 93 -18.69 -3.49 -2.98
C GLU A 93 -19.51 -2.86 -4.13
N GLU A 94 -18.95 -2.77 -5.34
CA GLU A 94 -19.57 -2.15 -6.53
C GLU A 94 -20.01 -0.68 -6.31
N ILE A 95 -19.37 0.03 -5.37
CA ILE A 95 -19.69 1.42 -5.02
C ILE A 95 -19.03 2.40 -5.99
N LEU A 96 -17.83 2.08 -6.48
CA LEU A 96 -17.08 2.99 -7.35
C LEU A 96 -17.73 3.10 -8.75
N PRO A 97 -17.94 4.32 -9.28
CA PRO A 97 -18.52 4.50 -10.60
C PRO A 97 -17.58 4.13 -11.76
N ASN A 98 -16.27 4.05 -11.51
CA ASN A 98 -15.25 3.72 -12.51
C ASN A 98 -14.40 2.52 -12.06
N GLU A 99 -13.60 1.99 -12.97
CA GLU A 99 -12.54 1.02 -12.67
C GLU A 99 -11.41 1.66 -11.85
N LEU A 100 -10.64 0.83 -11.12
CA LEU A 100 -9.54 1.28 -10.25
C LEU A 100 -8.50 2.10 -11.02
N GLU A 101 -8.27 1.74 -12.28
CA GLU A 101 -7.32 2.37 -13.17
C GLU A 101 -7.61 3.86 -13.39
N ALA A 102 -8.88 4.27 -13.34
CA ALA A 102 -9.29 5.67 -13.49
C ALA A 102 -8.83 6.55 -12.31
N TYR A 103 -8.48 5.96 -11.17
CA TYR A 103 -8.10 6.67 -9.95
C TYR A 103 -6.59 6.68 -9.69
N ILE A 104 -5.78 5.99 -10.52
CA ILE A 104 -4.34 5.84 -10.30
C ILE A 104 -3.65 7.19 -10.13
N ASP A 105 -3.90 8.13 -11.03
CA ASP A 105 -3.22 9.43 -11.03
C ASP A 105 -3.57 10.24 -9.77
N ASP A 106 -4.86 10.35 -9.45
CA ASP A 106 -5.34 11.09 -8.28
C ASP A 106 -4.83 10.47 -6.97
N ILE A 107 -4.90 9.15 -6.84
CA ILE A 107 -4.45 8.46 -5.63
C ILE A 107 -2.94 8.61 -5.46
N SER A 108 -2.17 8.41 -6.53
CA SER A 108 -0.71 8.54 -6.49
C SER A 108 -0.31 9.97 -6.10
N TYR A 109 -0.98 10.95 -6.68
CA TYR A 109 -0.79 12.36 -6.34
C TYR A 109 -1.11 12.63 -4.87
N ASN A 110 -2.25 12.15 -4.37
CA ASN A 110 -2.66 12.37 -2.99
C ASN A 110 -1.70 11.72 -1.99
N ILE A 111 -1.29 10.47 -2.24
CA ILE A 111 -0.31 9.76 -1.42
C ILE A 111 1.02 10.52 -1.41
N TYR A 112 1.54 10.92 -2.58
CA TYR A 112 2.79 11.66 -2.65
C TYR A 112 2.68 12.98 -1.88
N ASN A 113 1.61 13.76 -2.06
CA ASN A 113 1.44 15.03 -1.36
C ASN A 113 1.28 14.89 0.15
N ALA A 114 0.76 13.77 0.64
CA ALA A 114 0.66 13.51 2.07
C ALA A 114 2.00 13.11 2.70
N LEU A 115 2.90 12.52 1.92
CA LEU A 115 4.20 12.02 2.38
C LEU A 115 5.37 12.95 2.05
N LYS A 116 5.23 13.84 1.07
CA LYS A 116 6.29 14.75 0.65
C LYS A 116 6.72 15.69 1.79
N ARG A 117 7.98 16.09 1.74
CA ARG A 117 8.56 17.10 2.63
C ARG A 117 8.03 18.51 2.35
#